data_AF-A0A6I8P3U1-F1
#
_entry.id   AF-A0A6I8P3U1-F1
#
_cell.length_a   1.000
_cell.length_b   1.000
_cell.length_c   1.000
_cell.angle_alpha   90.00
_cell.angle_beta   90.00
_cell.angle_gamma   90.00
#
_symmetry.space_group_name_H-M   'P 1'
#
loop_
_entity.id
_entity.type
_entity.pdbx_description
1 polymer ?
#
loop_
_entity_poly.entity_id
_entity_poly.type
_entity_poly.pdbx_seq_one_letter_code
_entity_poly.pdbx_strand_id
1 'polypeptide(L)'
;MAHRKDTGSLTPKTPMKSEVLTSGLTCNLQECQEVPWVMEEMESTSEKQSTFESQPMGEKDITEVDGITTTLGEHLVAKGFDKAYILLGQFLLLHKNERTFQDWIMTKCGASPDEAQQSCRCLKNWCHSFL
;
A
#
# COMPACT_ATOMS: atom_id res chain seq x y z
N MET A 1 -44.09 14.25 24.12
CA MET A 1 -43.47 15.38 23.41
C MET A 1 -42.08 15.62 23.99
N ALA A 2 -41.03 15.41 23.20
CA ALA A 2 -39.65 15.65 23.62
C ALA A 2 -39.35 17.16 23.56
N HIS A 3 -38.86 17.71 24.67
CA HIS A 3 -38.29 19.05 24.76
C HIS A 3 -36.77 18.96 24.65
N ARG A 4 -36.19 19.51 23.58
CA ARG A 4 -34.85 20.09 23.60
C ARG A 4 -34.91 21.40 22.83
N LYS A 5 -34.56 22.49 23.51
CA LYS A 5 -34.48 23.84 22.94
C LYS A 5 -33.04 24.05 22.45
N ASP A 6 -32.95 24.54 21.22
CA ASP A 6 -31.77 25.16 20.65
C ASP A 6 -31.28 26.35 21.48
N THR A 7 -29.96 26.47 21.60
CA THR A 7 -29.28 27.74 21.84
C THR A 7 -28.07 27.82 20.93
N GLY A 8 -28.19 28.54 19.82
CA GLY A 8 -27.04 29.15 19.15
C GLY A 8 -26.87 30.59 19.61
N SER A 9 -25.63 31.10 19.67
CA SER A 9 -25.31 32.49 19.33
C SER A 9 -23.80 32.81 19.30
N LEU A 10 -23.34 33.16 18.09
CA LEU A 10 -22.45 34.25 17.68
C LEU A 10 -21.13 34.62 18.41
N THR A 11 -20.00 34.34 17.73
CA THR A 11 -18.87 35.23 17.26
C THR A 11 -18.14 36.23 18.23
N PRO A 12 -17.11 36.98 17.78
CA PRO A 12 -15.74 36.60 17.39
C PRO A 12 -14.68 37.42 18.18
N LYS A 13 -13.36 37.15 18.01
CA LYS A 13 -12.28 38.17 17.89
C LYS A 13 -10.87 37.56 18.01
N THR A 14 -10.06 37.79 16.99
CA THR A 14 -8.59 37.78 17.01
C THR A 14 -8.07 38.97 17.84
N PRO A 15 -6.87 38.89 18.42
CA PRO A 15 -5.81 39.74 17.88
C PRO A 15 -4.45 39.05 17.78
N MET A 16 -3.69 39.51 16.79
CA MET A 16 -2.27 39.30 16.59
C MET A 16 -1.46 39.86 17.76
N LYS A 17 -0.39 39.16 18.16
CA LYS A 17 0.81 39.79 18.72
C LYS A 17 2.04 39.19 18.06
N SER A 18 2.74 40.06 17.35
CA SER A 18 4.10 39.93 16.87
C SER A 18 5.07 39.95 18.04
N GLU A 19 5.97 38.97 18.13
CA GLU A 19 7.28 39.18 18.76
C GLU A 19 8.34 38.51 17.90
N VAL A 20 9.19 39.35 17.32
CA VAL A 20 10.41 38.99 16.62
C VAL A 20 11.48 38.95 17.70
N LEU A 21 12.07 37.78 17.95
CA LEU A 21 13.33 37.70 18.69
C LEU A 21 14.32 36.85 17.92
N THR A 22 15.36 37.56 17.55
CA THR A 22 16.56 37.25 16.79
C THR A 22 17.47 36.23 17.47
N SER A 23 18.35 35.67 16.64
CA SER A 23 19.68 35.14 16.98
C SER A 23 19.76 33.68 17.41
N GLY A 24 19.94 32.82 16.39
CA GLY A 24 21.13 31.96 16.22
C GLY A 24 21.65 31.17 17.42
N LEU A 25 21.76 29.85 17.24
CA LEU A 25 22.99 29.06 17.42
C LEU A 25 22.69 27.58 17.10
N THR A 26 23.42 27.08 16.09
CA THR A 26 23.77 25.68 15.78
C THR A 26 22.63 24.64 15.66
N CYS A 27 22.36 24.23 14.43
CA CYS A 27 21.74 22.94 14.13
C CYS A 27 22.69 21.84 14.64
N ASN A 28 22.34 21.19 15.74
CA ASN A 28 23.08 20.05 16.25
C ASN A 28 22.87 18.86 15.31
N LEU A 29 23.96 18.44 14.69
CA LEU A 29 24.11 17.16 14.03
C LEU A 29 24.23 16.09 15.12
N GLN A 30 23.08 15.64 15.64
CA GLN A 30 23.00 14.45 16.48
C GLN A 30 22.69 13.26 15.58
N GLU A 31 23.75 12.69 15.03
CA GLU A 31 23.76 11.31 14.58
C GLU A 31 23.67 10.41 15.82
N CYS A 32 22.58 9.66 15.96
CA CYS A 32 22.47 8.50 16.84
C CYS A 32 21.55 7.47 16.16
N GLN A 33 22.14 6.31 15.88
CA GLN A 33 21.59 5.05 15.40
C GLN A 33 20.34 4.63 16.21
N GLU A 34 19.38 3.82 15.74
CA GLU A 34 19.52 2.44 15.29
C GLU A 34 18.34 2.02 14.37
N VAL A 35 18.64 1.41 13.23
CA VAL A 35 17.85 0.33 12.62
C VAL A 35 18.87 -0.77 12.33
N PRO A 36 18.57 -2.09 12.42
CA PRO A 36 17.28 -2.69 12.01
C PRO A 36 16.90 -4.00 12.73
N TRP A 37 15.67 -4.09 13.24
CA TRP A 37 15.01 -5.41 13.27
C TRP A 37 13.58 -5.19 12.79
N VAL A 38 13.42 -5.13 11.47
CA VAL A 38 12.15 -5.54 10.86
C VAL A 38 11.92 -6.94 11.38
N MET A 39 10.92 -7.08 12.25
CA MET A 39 10.33 -8.37 12.52
C MET A 39 9.79 -8.83 11.18
N GLU A 40 10.54 -9.66 10.46
CA GLU A 40 10.00 -10.48 9.40
C GLU A 40 8.97 -11.38 10.07
N GLU A 41 7.74 -10.89 10.05
CA GLU A 41 6.55 -11.66 10.32
C GLU A 41 6.66 -12.89 9.41
N MET A 42 6.92 -14.05 10.01
CA MET A 42 6.90 -15.34 9.33
C MET A 42 5.45 -15.65 9.02
N GLU A 43 4.93 -14.90 8.07
CA GLU A 43 3.55 -14.90 7.66
C GLU A 43 3.42 -16.15 6.78
N SER A 44 2.56 -17.09 7.15
CA SER A 44 2.45 -18.37 6.46
C SER A 44 2.07 -18.12 5.00
N THR A 45 2.96 -18.45 4.07
CA THR A 45 2.71 -18.34 2.63
C THR A 45 1.76 -19.44 2.19
N SER A 46 0.74 -19.10 1.38
CA SER A 46 -0.10 -20.09 0.69
C SER A 46 0.76 -21.02 -0.18
N GLU A 47 0.37 -22.27 -0.40
CA GLU A 47 1.11 -23.20 -1.29
C GLU A 47 1.24 -22.64 -2.73
N LYS A 48 0.25 -21.86 -3.17
CA LYS A 48 0.31 -21.11 -4.44
C LYS A 48 1.44 -20.08 -4.44
N GLN A 49 1.63 -19.37 -3.32
CA GLN A 49 2.68 -18.37 -3.15
C GLN A 49 4.07 -18.99 -3.29
N SER A 50 4.34 -20.11 -2.60
CA SER A 50 5.63 -20.79 -2.65
C SER A 50 5.98 -21.32 -4.05
N THR A 51 4.98 -21.86 -4.76
CA THR A 51 5.17 -22.33 -6.15
C THR A 51 5.47 -21.17 -7.09
N PHE A 52 4.79 -20.04 -6.91
CA PHE A 52 5.00 -18.85 -7.73
C PHE A 52 6.39 -18.21 -7.49
N GLU A 53 6.82 -18.10 -6.23
CA GLU A 53 8.10 -17.52 -5.80
C GLU A 53 9.32 -18.40 -6.08
N SER A 54 9.15 -19.71 -6.24
CA SER A 54 10.29 -20.62 -6.50
C SER A 54 10.79 -20.61 -7.95
N GLN A 55 10.07 -19.92 -8.85
CA GLN A 55 10.38 -19.90 -10.28
C GLN A 55 10.28 -18.49 -10.86
N PRO A 56 11.10 -18.15 -11.87
CA PRO A 56 10.92 -16.91 -12.62
C PRO A 56 9.50 -16.83 -13.19
N MET A 57 8.96 -15.62 -13.28
CA MET A 57 7.53 -15.39 -13.57
C MET A 57 7.09 -15.83 -14.96
N GLY A 58 8.00 -15.83 -15.95
CA GLY A 58 7.74 -16.39 -17.28
C GLY A 58 6.44 -15.88 -17.91
N GLU A 59 5.66 -16.80 -18.49
CA GLU A 59 4.38 -16.53 -19.18
C GLU A 59 3.15 -16.93 -18.31
N LYS A 60 3.31 -16.93 -16.98
CA LYS A 60 2.27 -17.32 -16.03
C LYS A 60 1.03 -16.44 -16.18
N ASP A 61 -0.14 -17.06 -16.07
CA ASP A 61 -1.43 -16.39 -16.13
C ASP A 61 -1.67 -15.54 -14.88
N ILE A 62 -2.51 -14.52 -14.99
CA ILE A 62 -2.81 -13.63 -13.86
C ILE A 62 -3.40 -14.35 -12.65
N THR A 63 -4.12 -15.45 -12.88
CA THR A 63 -4.73 -16.29 -11.83
C THR A 63 -3.73 -17.15 -11.06
N GLU A 64 -2.48 -17.21 -11.50
CA GLU A 64 -1.39 -17.88 -10.78
C GLU A 64 -0.77 -16.99 -9.70
N VAL A 65 -1.02 -15.68 -9.74
CA VAL A 65 -0.62 -14.75 -8.67
C VAL A 65 -1.51 -15.00 -7.45
N ASP A 66 -0.88 -15.17 -6.29
CA ASP A 66 -1.64 -15.38 -5.06
C ASP A 66 -2.48 -14.13 -4.73
N GLY A 67 -3.65 -14.34 -4.11
CA GLY A 67 -4.60 -13.25 -3.90
C GLY A 67 -5.42 -12.85 -5.14
N ILE A 68 -5.23 -13.48 -6.30
CA ILE A 68 -6.11 -13.29 -7.46
C ILE A 68 -7.14 -14.43 -7.50
N THR A 69 -8.37 -14.12 -7.10
CA THR A 69 -9.51 -15.04 -7.29
C THR A 69 -9.94 -15.09 -8.76
N THR A 70 -10.74 -16.09 -9.15
CA THR A 70 -11.27 -16.18 -10.52
C THR A 70 -12.03 -14.91 -10.92
N THR A 71 -12.87 -14.38 -10.03
CA THR A 71 -13.64 -13.16 -10.27
C THR A 71 -12.74 -11.94 -10.49
N LEU A 72 -11.74 -11.76 -9.63
CA LEU A 72 -10.77 -10.67 -9.79
C LEU A 72 -9.92 -10.85 -11.06
N GLY A 73 -9.54 -12.09 -11.38
CA GLY A 73 -8.83 -12.47 -12.60
C GLY A 73 -9.61 -12.08 -13.86
N GLU A 74 -10.92 -12.33 -13.91
CA GLU A 74 -11.78 -11.90 -15.02
C GLU A 74 -11.80 -10.38 -15.18
N HIS A 75 -11.89 -9.63 -14.08
CA HIS A 75 -11.84 -8.16 -14.10
C HIS A 75 -10.49 -7.62 -14.57
N LEU A 76 -9.39 -8.29 -14.18
CA LEU A 76 -8.03 -7.96 -14.59
C LEU A 76 -7.82 -8.22 -16.08
N VAL A 77 -8.23 -9.40 -16.58
CA VAL A 77 -8.19 -9.75 -18.01
C VAL A 77 -8.98 -8.75 -18.84
N ALA A 78 -10.18 -8.37 -18.40
CA ALA A 78 -11.01 -7.36 -19.09
C ALA A 78 -10.33 -5.99 -19.21
N LYS A 79 -9.32 -5.71 -18.38
CA LYS A 79 -8.51 -4.48 -18.40
C LYS A 79 -7.15 -4.65 -19.10
N GLY A 80 -6.87 -5.84 -19.64
CA GLY A 80 -5.60 -6.15 -20.31
C GLY A 80 -4.50 -6.68 -19.38
N PHE A 81 -4.84 -7.15 -18.19
CA PHE A 81 -3.94 -7.84 -17.26
C PHE A 81 -4.18 -9.35 -17.33
N ASP A 82 -3.87 -9.97 -18.47
CA ASP A 82 -4.00 -11.41 -18.70
C ASP A 82 -2.83 -12.22 -18.15
N LYS A 83 -1.64 -11.60 -18.09
CA LYS A 83 -0.41 -12.24 -17.59
C LYS A 83 0.10 -11.63 -16.29
N ALA A 84 0.73 -12.47 -15.46
CA ALA A 84 1.30 -12.08 -14.17
C ALA A 84 2.36 -10.98 -14.30
N TYR A 85 3.20 -11.03 -15.35
CA TYR A 85 4.23 -10.02 -15.58
C TYR A 85 3.66 -8.62 -15.90
N ILE A 86 2.44 -8.53 -16.42
CA ILE A 86 1.78 -7.24 -16.68
C ILE A 86 1.36 -6.59 -15.36
N LEU A 87 0.81 -7.38 -14.44
CA LEU A 87 0.48 -6.91 -13.09
C LEU A 87 1.75 -6.54 -12.32
N LEU A 88 2.82 -7.32 -12.43
CA LEU A 88 4.12 -6.94 -11.89
C LEU A 88 4.59 -5.59 -12.47
N GLY A 89 4.50 -5.41 -13.79
CA GLY A 89 4.88 -4.15 -14.44
C GLY A 89 4.17 -2.96 -13.80
N GLN A 90 2.88 -3.09 -13.54
CA GLN A 90 2.11 -2.08 -12.82
C GLN A 90 2.61 -1.85 -11.38
N PHE A 91 2.92 -2.92 -10.64
CA PHE A 91 3.50 -2.82 -9.30
C PHE A 91 4.85 -2.07 -9.30
N LEU A 92 5.68 -2.30 -10.31
CA LEU A 92 6.97 -1.61 -10.50
C LEU A 92 6.79 -0.13 -10.86
N LEU A 93 5.80 0.21 -11.70
CA LEU A 93 5.46 1.61 -12.00
C LEU A 93 4.99 2.38 -10.77
N LEU A 94 4.40 1.68 -9.79
CA LEU A 94 4.04 2.24 -8.48
C LEU A 94 5.21 2.20 -7.48
N HIS A 95 6.45 2.03 -7.97
CA HIS A 95 7.68 1.99 -7.18
C HIS A 95 7.67 0.94 -6.07
N LYS A 96 6.99 -0.20 -6.29
CA LYS A 96 6.80 -1.26 -5.28
C LYS A 96 6.13 -0.74 -3.99
N ASN A 97 5.42 0.40 -4.05
CA ASN A 97 4.75 0.96 -2.88
C ASN A 97 3.48 0.17 -2.58
N GLU A 98 3.49 -0.57 -1.47
CA GLU A 98 2.42 -1.50 -1.10
C GLU A 98 1.06 -0.82 -0.98
N ARG A 99 0.99 0.31 -0.25
CA ARG A 99 -0.26 1.05 -0.06
C ARG A 99 -0.81 1.54 -1.41
N THR A 100 0.04 2.13 -2.24
CA THR A 100 -0.38 2.68 -3.53
C THR A 100 -0.86 1.58 -4.46
N PHE A 101 -0.22 0.41 -4.45
CA PHE A 101 -0.66 -0.73 -5.22
C PHE A 101 -1.98 -1.32 -4.71
N GLN A 102 -2.13 -1.49 -3.40
CA GLN A 102 -3.36 -1.99 -2.79
C GLN A 102 -4.54 -1.06 -3.09
N ASP A 103 -4.36 0.25 -2.89
CA ASP A 103 -5.38 1.24 -3.24
C ASP A 103 -5.69 1.21 -4.75
N TRP A 104 -4.68 1.03 -5.59
CA TRP A 104 -4.86 0.93 -7.04
C TRP A 104 -5.66 -0.30 -7.44
N ILE A 105 -5.31 -1.51 -6.98
CA ILE A 105 -5.99 -2.74 -7.40
C ILE A 105 -7.42 -2.82 -6.86
N MET A 106 -7.66 -2.27 -5.66
CA MET A 106 -9.02 -2.13 -5.11
C MET A 106 -9.86 -1.15 -5.93
N THR A 107 -9.35 0.06 -6.19
CA THR A 107 -10.14 1.11 -6.86
C THR A 107 -10.28 0.91 -8.36
N LYS A 108 -9.27 0.33 -9.02
CA LYS A 108 -9.27 0.12 -10.46
C LYS A 108 -9.81 -1.24 -10.84
N CYS A 109 -9.46 -2.31 -10.12
CA CYS A 109 -9.80 -3.68 -10.52
C CYS A 109 -10.91 -4.29 -9.66
N GLY A 110 -11.31 -3.64 -8.57
CA GLY A 110 -12.39 -4.11 -7.70
C GLY A 110 -11.97 -5.24 -6.79
N ALA A 111 -10.68 -5.35 -6.46
CA ALA A 111 -10.18 -6.32 -5.48
C ALA A 111 -10.73 -6.00 -4.09
N SER A 112 -10.98 -7.04 -3.31
CA SER A 112 -11.19 -6.93 -1.87
C SER A 112 -9.87 -6.57 -1.15
N PRO A 113 -9.92 -6.06 0.10
CA PRO A 113 -8.72 -5.78 0.88
C PRO A 113 -7.78 -6.99 1.03
N ASP A 114 -8.34 -8.17 1.24
CA ASP A 114 -7.57 -9.41 1.44
C ASP A 114 -6.85 -9.82 0.14
N GLU A 115 -7.53 -9.75 -1.01
CA GLU A 115 -6.93 -9.99 -2.33
C GLU A 115 -5.82 -9.00 -2.65
N ALA A 116 -6.03 -7.72 -2.31
CA ALA A 116 -5.05 -6.66 -2.52
C ALA A 116 -3.80 -6.89 -1.65
N GLN A 117 -3.97 -7.22 -0.38
CA GLN A 117 -2.87 -7.54 0.53
C GLN A 117 -2.08 -8.75 0.04
N GLN A 118 -2.77 -9.85 -0.28
CA GLN A 118 -2.13 -11.11 -0.66
C GLN A 118 -1.38 -10.98 -2.00
N SER A 119 -1.99 -10.34 -3.00
CA SER A 119 -1.33 -10.10 -4.30
C SER A 119 -0.16 -9.12 -4.19
N CYS A 120 -0.27 -8.09 -3.35
CA CYS A 120 0.83 -7.17 -3.06
C CYS A 120 2.03 -7.90 -2.44
N ARG A 121 1.75 -8.70 -1.40
CA ARG A 121 2.75 -9.52 -0.74
C ARG A 121 3.40 -10.49 -1.72
N CYS A 122 2.60 -11.12 -2.57
CA CYS A 122 3.06 -12.05 -3.59
C CYS A 122 4.11 -11.44 -4.51
N LEU A 123 3.78 -10.28 -5.07
CA LEU A 123 4.65 -9.55 -6.00
C LEU A 123 5.89 -8.99 -5.31
N LYS A 124 5.77 -8.55 -4.06
CA LYS A 124 6.89 -8.06 -3.26
C LYS A 124 7.92 -9.15 -2.99
N ASN A 125 7.48 -10.31 -2.54
CA ASN A 125 8.37 -11.43 -2.27
C ASN A 125 9.03 -11.96 -3.56
N TRP A 126 8.26 -12.02 -4.66
CA TRP A 126 8.82 -12.35 -5.96
C TRP A 126 9.89 -11.33 -6.37
N CYS A 127 9.66 -10.03 -6.18
CA CYS A 127 10.66 -9.01 -6.41
C CYS A 127 11.92 -9.25 -5.56
N HIS A 128 11.79 -9.52 -4.26
CA HIS A 128 12.94 -9.79 -3.39
C HIS A 128 13.78 -10.99 -3.85
N SER A 129 13.15 -11.97 -4.51
CA SER A 129 13.82 -13.20 -4.94
C SER A 129 14.51 -13.07 -6.30
N PHE A 130 14.01 -12.20 -7.19
CA PHE A 130 14.44 -12.17 -8.61
C PHE A 130 14.85 -10.78 -9.15
N LEU A 131 14.68 -9.69 -8.40
CA LEU A 131 14.99 -8.30 -8.81
C LEU A 131 15.79 -7.53 -7.76
#